data_AF-A0A2K2FYG2-F1
#
_entry.id   AF-A0A2K2FYG2-F1
#
_cell.length_a   1.000
_cell.length_b   1.000
_cell.length_c   1.000
_cell.angle_alpha   90.00
_cell.angle_beta   90.00
_cell.angle_gamma   90.00
#
_symmetry.space_group_name_H-M   'P 1'
#
loop_
_entity.id
_entity.type
_entity.pdbx_description
1 polymer ?
#
loop_
_entity_poly.entity_id
_entity_poly.type
_entity_poly.pdbx_seq_one_letter_code
_entity_poly.pdbx_strand_id
1 'polypeptide(L)' 'MIATLLQREGLLSMEELGGKLGIYGVISAETSREEGLILAAWSGMLSSMAGDLPKFHKH' A
#
# COMPACT_ATOMS: atom_id res chain seq x y z
N MET A 1 2.89 -8.73 3.43
CA MET A 1 4.04 -9.61 3.11
C MET A 1 5.03 -8.91 2.19
N ILE A 2 4.70 -8.57 0.93
CA ILE A 2 5.65 -7.88 0.03
C ILE A 2 5.96 -6.43 0.46
N ALA A 3 4.95 -5.66 0.89
CA ALA A 3 5.11 -4.29 1.37
C ALA A 3 6.12 -4.18 2.53
N THR A 4 6.04 -5.11 3.48
CA THR A 4 6.94 -5.20 4.63
C THR A 4 8.38 -5.48 4.20
N LEU A 5 8.58 -6.35 3.20
CA LEU A 5 9.90 -6.64 2.65
C LEU A 5 10.48 -5.42 1.92
N LEU A 6 9.68 -4.77 1.08
CA LEU A 6 10.09 -3.55 0.37
C LEU A 6 10.49 -2.42 1.34
N GLN A 7 9.75 -2.28 2.44
CA GLN A 7 10.09 -1.31 3.48
C GLN A 7 11.37 -1.69 4.23
N ARG A 8 11.55 -2.97 4.56
CA ARG A 8 12.76 -3.46 5.24
C ARG A 8 14.02 -3.21 4.41
N GLU A 9 13.94 -3.42 3.10
CA GLU A 9 15.04 -3.16 2.16
C GLU A 9 15.19 -1.66 1.81
N GLY A 10 14.36 -0.78 2.39
CA GLY A 10 14.42 0.67 2.14
C GLY A 10 13.99 1.09 0.74
N LEU A 11 13.30 0.23 -0.01
CA LEU A 11 12.91 0.48 -1.39
C LEU A 11 11.63 1.31 -1.49
N LEU A 12 10.68 1.09 -0.59
CA LEU A 12 9.40 1.81 -0.56
C LEU A 12 8.73 1.69 0.80
N SER A 13 8.17 2.77 1.32
CA SER A 13 7.35 2.73 2.54
C SER A 13 5.98 2.08 2.28
N MET A 14 5.32 1.59 3.34
CA MET A 14 3.94 1.08 3.24
C MET A 14 2.95 2.15 2.77
N GLU A 15 3.16 3.40 3.20
CA GLU A 15 2.34 4.54 2.78
C GLU A 15 2.49 4.82 1.28
N GLU A 16 3.71 4.89 0.77
CA GLU A 16 3.98 5.10 -0.66
C GLU A 16 3.43 3.96 -1.52
N LEU A 17 3.55 2.71 -1.06
CA LEU A 17 3.04 1.56 -1.80
C LEU A 17 1.50 1.55 -1.80
N GLY A 18 0.88 1.85 -0.65
CA GLY A 18 -0.56 1.99 -0.52
C GLY A 18 -1.08 3.06 -1.47
N GLY A 19 -0.50 4.26 -1.46
CA GLY A 19 -0.89 5.36 -2.35
C GLY A 19 -0.79 4.99 -3.84
N LYS A 20 0.29 4.30 -4.25
CA LYS A 20 0.43 3.81 -5.64
C LYS A 20 -0.65 2.79 -6.00
N LEU A 21 -0.95 1.83 -5.11
CA LEU A 21 -2.00 0.84 -5.32
C LEU A 21 -3.39 1.46 -5.41
N GLY A 22 -3.66 2.52 -4.64
CA GLY A 22 -4.91 3.28 -4.76
C GLY A 22 -5.09 3.91 -6.14
N ILE A 23 -4.04 4.55 -6.67
CA ILE A 23 -4.06 5.14 -8.03
C ILE A 23 -4.27 4.05 -9.09
N TYR A 24 -3.51 2.95 -9.02
CA TYR A 24 -3.69 1.83 -9.94
C TYR A 24 -5.08 1.21 -9.83
N GLY A 25 -5.66 1.13 -8.63
CA GLY A 25 -7.02 0.63 -8.43
C GLY A 25 -8.06 1.46 -9.18
N VAL A 26 -7.94 2.80 -9.17
CA VAL A 26 -8.82 3.70 -9.93
C VAL A 26 -8.68 3.45 -11.44
N ILE A 27 -7.45 3.38 -11.95
CA ILE A 27 -7.19 3.17 -13.38
C ILE A 27 -7.66 1.79 -13.83
N SER A 28 -7.34 0.74 -13.07
CA SER A 28 -7.74 -0.63 -13.39
C SER A 28 -9.26 -0.79 -13.38
N ALA A 29 -9.99 -0.08 -12.51
CA ALA A 29 -11.45 -0.12 -12.46
C ALA A 29 -12.13 0.33 -13.77
N GLU A 30 -11.43 1.10 -14.62
CA GLU A 30 -11.93 1.52 -15.94
C GLU A 30 -12.04 0.35 -16.93
N THR A 31 -11.22 -0.69 -16.75
CA THR A 31 -11.16 -1.87 -17.65
C THR A 31 -11.63 -3.15 -16.96
N SER A 32 -11.39 -3.28 -15.66
CA SER A 32 -11.83 -4.38 -14.82
C SER A 32 -12.17 -3.89 -13.41
N ARG A 33 -13.47 -3.82 -13.12
CA ARG A 33 -13.97 -3.36 -11.81
C ARG A 33 -13.46 -4.22 -10.65
N GLU A 34 -13.39 -5.54 -10.84
CA GLU A 34 -12.95 -6.47 -9.79
C GLU A 34 -11.48 -6.26 -9.44
N GLU A 35 -10.61 -6.11 -10.43
CA GLU A 35 -9.20 -5.81 -10.21
C GLU A 35 -9.01 -4.48 -9.49
N GLY A 36 -9.75 -3.44 -9.93
CA GLY A 36 -9.72 -2.14 -9.27
C GLY A 36 -10.11 -2.20 -7.79
N LEU A 37 -11.15 -3.00 -7.45
CA LEU A 37 -11.58 -3.21 -6.07
C LEU A 37 -10.54 -3.95 -5.22
N ILE A 38 -9.86 -4.95 -5.78
CA ILE A 38 -8.79 -5.68 -5.09
C ILE A 38 -7.63 -4.73 -4.75
N LEU A 39 -7.20 -3.93 -5.72
CA LEU A 39 -6.11 -2.96 -5.53
C LEU A 39 -6.49 -1.86 -4.52
N ALA A 40 -7.73 -1.37 -4.56
CA ALA A 40 -8.25 -0.40 -3.59
C ALA A 40 -8.31 -1.00 -2.17
N ALA A 41 -8.73 -2.25 -2.03
CA ALA A 41 -8.74 -2.94 -0.74
C ALA A 41 -7.33 -3.10 -0.16
N TRP A 42 -6.35 -3.45 -1.01
CA TRP A 42 -4.95 -3.55 -0.60
C TRP A 42 -4.36 -2.20 -0.22
N SER A 43 -4.68 -1.13 -0.97
CA SER A 43 -4.33 0.25 -0.61
C SER A 43 -4.83 0.60 0.79
N GLY A 44 -6.11 0.34 1.08
CA GLY A 44 -6.71 0.62 2.38
C GLY A 44 -6.04 -0.14 3.53
N MET A 45 -5.75 -1.43 3.34
CA MET A 45 -5.03 -2.23 4.34
C MET A 45 -3.63 -1.67 4.62
N LEU A 46 -2.88 -1.29 3.58
CA LEU A 46 -1.54 -0.74 3.75
C LEU A 46 -1.54 0.63 4.43
N SER A 47 -2.51 1.48 4.12
CA SER A 47 -2.69 2.76 4.83
C SER A 47 -3.02 2.57 6.30
N SER A 48 -3.87 1.58 6.63
CA SER A 48 -4.16 1.24 8.03
C SER A 48 -2.88 0.76 8.76
N MET A 49 -2.13 -0.15 8.13
CA MET A 49 -0.88 -0.66 8.69
C MET A 49 0.20 0.42 8.86
N ALA A 50 0.26 1.39 7.93
CA ALA A 50 1.19 2.52 8.03
C ALA A 50 0.86 3.43 9.23
N GLY A 51 -0.43 3.59 9.56
CA GLY A 51 -0.88 4.33 10.75
C GLY A 51 -0.60 3.63 12.08
N ASP A 52 -0.59 2.28 12.08
CA ASP A 52 -0.41 1.47 13.29
C ASP A 52 1.05 1.08 13.60
N LEU A 53 2.01 1.38 12.71
CA LEU A 53 3.42 1.06 12.95
C LEU A 53 4.01 1.94 14.07
N PRO A 54 4.68 1.36 15.09
CA PRO A 54 5.45 2.13 16.05
C PRO A 54 6.48 2.98 15.31
N LYS A 55 6.48 4.30 15.57
CA LYS A 55 7.53 5.20 15.08
C LYS A 55 8.85 4.77 15.73
N PHE A 56 9.63 3.93 15.04
CA PHE A 56 10.96 3.54 15.47
C PHE A 56 11.84 4.79 15.59
N HIS A 57 11.95 5.32 16.80
CA HIS A 57 12.97 6.31 17.14
C HIS A 57 14.32 5.57 17.10
N LYS A 58 15.20 6.00 16.19
CA LYS A 58 16.61 5.61 16.26
C LYS A 58 17.22 6.33 17.47
N HIS A 59 17.67 5.56 18.46
CA HIS A 59 18.57 6.01 19.52
C HIS A 59 19.98 6.25 18.97
#